data_AF-A0A3B8W1K4-F1
#
_entry.id   AF-A0A3B8W1K4-F1
#
_cell.length_a   1.000
_cell.length_b   1.000
_cell.length_c   1.000
_cell.angle_alpha   90.00
_cell.angle_beta   90.00
_cell.angle_gamma   90.00
#
_symmetry.space_group_name_H-M   'P 1'
#
loop_
_entity.id
_entity.type
_entity.pdbx_description
1 polymer ?
#
loop_
_entity_poly.entity_id
_entity_poly.type
_entity_poly.pdbx_seq_one_letter_code
_entity_poly.pdbx_strand_id
1 'polypeptide(L)' 'FHPIRLGTVLRIDASIVYAGRTSLMVNVRVTSTKDPERVICEAFMIFVHVNEDTQPTPHGLKVNPETETEKELCRRAKE' A
#
# COMPACT_ATOMS: atom_id res chain seq x y z
N PHE A 1 -16.17 -8.48 -7.00
CA PHE A 1 -15.21 -7.92 -7.99
C PHE A 1 -15.97 -7.42 -9.21
N HIS A 2 -15.68 -6.21 -9.67
CA HIS A 2 -16.34 -5.60 -10.85
C HIS A 2 -15.34 -5.51 -12.01
N PRO A 3 -15.69 -5.98 -13.21
CA PRO A 3 -14.79 -5.91 -14.35
C PRO A 3 -14.57 -4.45 -14.77
N ILE A 4 -13.31 -4.09 -15.04
CA ILE A 4 -12.93 -2.77 -15.56
C ILE A 4 -13.13 -2.77 -17.07
N ARG A 5 -13.84 -1.77 -17.61
CA ARG A 5 -14.08 -1.60 -19.05
C ARG A 5 -12.88 -0.93 -19.72
N LEU A 6 -12.62 -1.29 -20.98
CA LEU A 6 -11.62 -0.61 -21.81
C LEU A 6 -11.90 0.91 -21.85
N GLY A 7 -10.83 1.70 -21.85
CA GLY A 7 -10.93 3.17 -21.80
C GLY A 7 -11.23 3.75 -20.40
N THR A 8 -11.38 2.92 -19.36
CA THR A 8 -11.44 3.40 -17.98
C THR A 8 -10.05 3.84 -17.52
N VAL A 9 -9.94 5.09 -17.06
CA VAL A 9 -8.72 5.58 -16.41
C VAL A 9 -8.81 5.31 -14.92
N LEU A 10 -7.86 4.54 -14.40
CA LEU A 10 -7.77 4.19 -12.99
C LEU A 10 -6.82 5.13 -12.25
N ARG A 11 -7.13 5.37 -10.97
CA ARG A 11 -6.22 5.96 -10.01
C ARG A 11 -5.77 4.87 -9.05
N ILE A 12 -4.47 4.82 -8.80
CA ILE A 12 -3.85 3.88 -7.86
C ILE A 12 -3.15 4.72 -6.80
N ASP A 13 -3.70 4.72 -5.60
CA ASP A 13 -3.07 5.35 -4.44
C ASP A 13 -2.35 4.26 -3.63
N ALA A 14 -1.06 4.47 -3.34
CA ALA A 14 -0.25 3.53 -2.59
C ALA A 14 0.44 4.23 -1.41
N SER A 15 0.39 3.60 -0.23
CA SER A 15 0.99 4.14 0.99
C SER A 15 1.68 3.05 1.81
N ILE A 16 2.84 3.38 2.39
CA ILE A 16 3.51 2.48 3.33
C ILE A 16 2.74 2.54 4.65
N VAL A 17 2.17 1.42 5.06
CA VAL A 17 1.32 1.29 6.26
C VAL A 17 2.02 0.56 7.39
N TYR A 18 3.14 -0.13 7.10
CA TYR A 18 3.98 -0.76 8.10
C TYR A 18 5.42 -0.83 7.61
N ALA A 19 6.36 -0.55 8.51
CA ALA A 19 7.80 -0.71 8.31
C ALA A 19 8.35 -1.69 9.35
N GLY A 20 8.73 -2.89 8.90
CA GLY A 20 9.46 -3.87 9.67
C GLY A 20 10.95 -3.54 9.72
N ARG A 21 11.78 -4.53 10.08
CA ARG A 21 13.25 -4.34 10.04
C ARG A 21 13.76 -4.26 8.61
N THR A 22 13.31 -5.19 7.76
CA THR A 22 13.76 -5.37 6.38
C THR A 22 12.60 -5.38 5.38
N SER A 23 11.35 -5.20 5.85
CA SER A 23 10.15 -5.31 5.03
C SER A 23 9.25 -4.09 5.16
N LEU A 24 8.53 -3.77 4.09
CA LEU A 24 7.52 -2.73 4.05
C LEU A 24 6.19 -3.36 3.64
N MET A 25 5.12 -3.05 4.35
CA MET A 25 3.77 -3.33 3.89
C MET A 25 3.18 -2.07 3.27
N VAL A 26 2.68 -2.19 2.06
CA VAL A 26 2.09 -1.11 1.27
C VAL A 26 0.62 -1.43 1.05
N ASN A 27 -0.26 -0.51 1.45
CA ASN A 27 -1.67 -0.56 1.06
C ASN A 27 -1.80 0.05 -0.35
N VAL A 28 -2.55 -0.62 -1.21
CA VAL A 28 -2.83 -0.18 -2.58
C VAL A 28 -4.33 -0.10 -2.77
N ARG A 29 -4.83 1.10 -3.05
CA ARG A 29 -6.24 1.38 -3.30
C ARG A 29 -6.42 1.78 -4.76
N VAL A 30 -7.26 1.03 -5.47
CA VAL A 30 -7.55 1.26 -6.90
C VAL A 30 -8.97 1.79 -7.05
N THR A 31 -9.10 2.96 -7.67
CA THR A 31 -10.39 3.64 -7.93
C THR A 31 -10.50 4.05 -9.39
N SER A 32 -11.71 4.37 -9.84
CA SER A 32 -11.93 5.00 -11.16
C SER A 32 -11.76 6.50 -11.03
N THR A 33 -11.10 7.15 -11.98
CA THR A 33 -11.05 8.62 -12.02
C THR A 33 -12.43 9.28 -12.16
N LYS A 34 -13.41 8.56 -12.72
CA LYS A 34 -14.80 9.03 -12.85
C LYS A 34 -15.63 8.83 -11.58
N ASP A 35 -15.20 7.95 -10.68
CA ASP A 35 -15.88 7.62 -9.43
C ASP A 35 -14.81 7.29 -8.37
N PRO A 36 -14.17 8.32 -7.77
CA PRO A 36 -13.06 8.14 -6.84
C PRO A 36 -13.48 7.50 -5.51
N GLU A 37 -14.76 7.57 -5.15
CA GLU A 37 -15.28 7.00 -3.88
C GLU A 37 -15.41 5.48 -3.96
N ARG A 38 -15.67 4.95 -5.16
CA ARG A 38 -15.81 3.51 -5.37
C ARG A 38 -14.46 2.80 -5.48
N VAL A 39 -14.14 2.03 -4.43
CA VAL A 39 -12.98 1.13 -4.43
C VAL A 39 -13.25 -0.08 -5.31
N ILE A 40 -12.45 -0.22 -6.36
CA ILE A 40 -12.52 -1.35 -7.30
C ILE A 40 -11.75 -2.54 -6.74
N CYS A 41 -10.57 -2.25 -6.18
CA CYS A 41 -9.67 -3.21 -5.56
C CYS A 41 -8.92 -2.53 -4.42
N GLU A 42 -8.74 -3.25 -3.32
CA GLU A 42 -7.81 -2.88 -2.25
C GLU A 42 -6.92 -4.10 -1.95
N ALA A 43 -5.62 -3.89 -1.86
CA ALA A 43 -4.65 -4.95 -1.64
C ALA A 43 -3.54 -4.48 -0.71
N PHE A 44 -2.91 -5.45 -0.04
CA PHE A 44 -1.64 -5.24 0.67
C PHE A 44 -0.52 -5.93 -0.10
N MET A 45 0.57 -5.21 -0.31
CA MET A 45 1.79 -5.71 -0.93
C MET A 45 2.93 -5.64 0.08
N ILE A 46 3.75 -6.69 0.15
CA ILE A 46 4.93 -6.72 1.01
C ILE A 46 6.17 -6.62 0.13
N PHE A 47 7.01 -5.64 0.43
CA PHE A 47 8.31 -5.45 -0.20
C PHE A 47 9.40 -5.79 0.80
N VAL A 48 10.51 -6.36 0.33
CA VAL A 48 11.67 -6.69 1.16
C VAL A 48 12.88 -5.93 0.62
N HIS A 49 13.54 -5.18 1.49
CA HIS A 49 14.81 -4.52 1.16
C HIS A 49 15.94 -5.53 1.23
N VAL A 50 16.73 -5.60 0.16
CA VAL A 50 17.85 -6.53 0.01
C VAL A 50 19.13 -5.81 -0.40
N ASN A 51 20.28 -6.36 -0.03
CA ASN A 51 21.58 -5.88 -0.49
C ASN A 51 21.95 -6.43 -1.89
N GLU A 52 23.17 -6.15 -2.34
CA GLU A 52 23.72 -6.61 -3.63
C GLU A 52 23.74 -8.14 -3.75
N ASP A 53 23.88 -8.85 -2.63
CA ASP A 53 23.83 -10.32 -2.55
C ASP A 53 22.40 -10.87 -2.42
N THR A 54 21.37 -10.05 -2.60
CA THR A 54 19.94 -10.39 -2.46
C THR A 54 19.52 -10.84 -1.05
N GLN A 55 20.31 -10.52 -0.02
CA GLN A 55 20.01 -10.84 1.37
C GLN A 55 19.20 -9.73 2.04
N PRO A 56 18.19 -10.05 2.88
CA PRO A 56 17.39 -9.03 3.57
C PRO A 56 18.24 -8.16 4.50
N THR A 57 18.21 -6.84 4.29
CA THR A 57 18.99 -5.87 5.07
C THR A 57 18.12 -4.75 5.64
N PRO A 58 18.46 -4.18 6.82
CA PRO A 58 17.66 -3.10 7.40
C PRO A 58 17.52 -1.89 6.47
N HIS A 59 16.31 -1.40 6.25
CA HIS A 59 16.06 -0.22 5.39
C HIS A 59 16.02 1.10 6.17
N GLY A 60 15.96 1.06 7.52
CA GLY A 60 16.05 2.25 8.39
C GLY A 60 14.82 3.18 8.38
N LEU A 61 13.75 2.83 7.67
CA LEU A 61 12.52 3.62 7.58
C LEU A 61 11.63 3.40 8.81
N LYS A 62 10.89 4.45 9.19
CA LYS A 62 9.85 4.41 10.22
C LYS A 62 8.56 5.00 9.64
N VAL A 63 7.42 4.39 9.95
CA VAL A 63 6.10 4.90 9.57
C VAL A 63 5.52 5.66 10.76
N ASN A 64 5.32 6.96 10.58
CA ASN A 64 4.71 7.85 11.57
C ASN A 64 3.38 8.37 10.99
N PRO A 65 2.24 7.70 11.24
CA PRO A 65 0.96 8.14 10.71
C PRO A 65 0.49 9.42 11.41
N GLU A 66 0.09 10.42 10.64
CA GLU A 66 -0.34 11.73 11.17
C GLU A 66 -1.87 11.83 11.22
N THR A 67 -2.52 11.40 10.15
CA THR A 67 -3.97 11.46 9.99
C THR A 67 -4.68 10.24 10.58
N GLU A 68 -5.95 10.39 10.97
CA GLU A 68 -6.76 9.26 11.45
C GLU A 68 -6.90 8.16 10.41
N THR A 69 -6.99 8.51 9.12
CA THR A 69 -7.01 7.55 8.02
C THR A 69 -5.72 6.72 7.95
N GLU A 70 -4.55 7.36 8.09
CA GLU A 70 -3.27 6.64 8.10
C GLU A 70 -3.13 5.74 9.32
N LYS A 71 -3.57 6.21 10.50
CA LYS A 71 -3.54 5.41 11.74
C LYS A 71 -4.40 4.15 11.60
N GLU A 72 -5.58 4.27 11.03
CA GLU A 72 -6.46 3.13 10.78
C GLU A 72 -5.86 2.16 9.77
N LEU A 73 -5.26 2.65 8.68
CA LEU A 73 -4.54 1.80 7.73
C LEU A 73 -3.36 1.07 8.38
N CYS A 74 -2.60 1.74 9.25
CA CYS A 74 -1.52 1.13 10.02
C CYS A 74 -2.03 0.09 11.04
N ARG A 75 -3.26 0.26 11.56
CA ARG A 75 -3.90 -0.70 12.47
C ARG A 75 -4.28 -1.97 11.72
N ARG A 76 -4.97 -1.83 10.59
CA ARG A 76 -5.35 -2.94 9.69
C ARG A 76 -4.14 -3.75 9.22
N ALA A 77 -3.00 -3.10 9.02
CA ALA A 77 -1.75 -3.76 8.60
C ALA A 77 -1.10 -4.65 9.68
N LYS A 78 -1.52 -4.53 10.95
CA LYS A 78 -0.95 -5.28 12.09
C LYS A 78 -1.83 -6.45 12.55
N GLU A 79 -3.04 -6.57 12.02
CA GLU A 79 -3.97 -7.69 12.26
C GLU A 79 -3.61 -8.89 11.37
#